data_AF-A0A961G5L9-F1
#
_entry.id   AF-A0A961G5L9-F1
#
_cell.length_a   1.000
_cell.length_b   1.000
_cell.length_c   1.000
_cell.angle_alpha   90.00
_cell.angle_beta   90.00
_cell.angle_gamma   90.00
#
_symmetry.space_group_name_H-M   'P 1'
#
loop_
_entity.id
_entity.type
_entity.pdbx_description
1 polymer ?
#
loop_
_entity_poly.entity_id
_entity_poly.type
_entity_poly.pdbx_seq_one_letter_code
_entity_poly.pdbx_strand_id
1 'polypeptide(L)'
;MARYALIDGYLDAMRAGLNGRRDLDDLVCEMEDHLYSTVEGLCSRGSTPAKAERTALERFGDPDTVATVYASSKHGGVAMPTDFTRRAGTFAIVSAGLLALFGAYWIVWSEFLDSRFEWEGWGSSLYMVATFVLMAGFLCMTVAAVGIIQRTGTKGLLPIVAFVFLGLGTVSTLLAWFVGAWMLMGGIGALCTSIILLRSGLGSTAHALLFGLGLPTGLVTFVAFRVAEFGRVDEWGDYPTATTIGVGVGCFMTAVGLVGVGRWLRSEDPIDIERTPIAA
;
A
#
# COMPACT_ATOMS: atom_id res chain seq x y z
N MET A 1 38.03 7.15 -24.94
CA MET A 1 37.46 6.31 -26.01
C MET A 1 36.07 5.91 -25.53
N ALA A 2 35.02 6.28 -26.27
CA ALA A 2 33.66 5.84 -25.98
C ALA A 2 33.62 4.30 -26.07
N ARG A 3 33.31 3.64 -24.94
CA ARG A 3 33.31 2.17 -24.88
C ARG A 3 32.13 1.60 -25.66
N TYR A 4 31.01 2.32 -25.70
CA TYR A 4 29.75 1.94 -26.36
C TYR A 4 29.03 3.17 -26.96
N ALA A 5 29.42 3.57 -28.17
CA ALA A 5 28.99 4.83 -28.78
C ALA A 5 27.46 4.95 -29.01
N LEU A 6 26.74 3.83 -29.17
CA LEU A 6 25.28 3.87 -29.31
C LEU A 6 24.58 4.18 -27.99
N ILE A 7 25.13 3.70 -26.88
CA ILE A 7 24.60 3.94 -25.54
C ILE A 7 24.83 5.40 -25.15
N ASP A 8 26.02 5.95 -25.42
CA ASP A 8 26.31 7.37 -25.16
C ASP A 8 25.30 8.29 -25.86
N GLY A 9 25.03 8.04 -27.15
CA GLY A 9 24.04 8.81 -27.91
C GLY A 9 22.60 8.64 -27.40
N TYR A 10 22.26 7.46 -26.88
CA TYR A 10 20.96 7.21 -26.26
C TYR A 10 20.80 8.00 -24.95
N LEU A 11 21.80 7.98 -24.08
CA LEU A 11 21.80 8.70 -22.81
C LEU A 11 21.78 10.22 -23.01
N ASP A 12 22.46 10.73 -24.05
CA ASP A 12 22.41 12.14 -24.40
C ASP A 12 21.01 12.57 -24.89
N ALA A 13 20.34 11.74 -25.69
CA ALA A 13 18.94 11.99 -26.06
C ALA A 13 18.02 11.99 -24.83
N MET A 14 18.19 11.02 -23.93
CA MET A 14 17.42 10.95 -22.69
C MET A 14 17.68 12.17 -21.77
N ARG A 15 18.93 12.62 -21.64
CA ARG A 15 19.30 13.84 -20.90
C ARG A 15 18.57 15.06 -21.44
N ALA A 16 18.50 15.20 -22.76
CA ALA A 16 17.79 16.31 -23.38
C ALA A 16 16.29 16.31 -23.03
N GLY A 17 15.65 15.13 -23.01
CA GLY A 17 14.24 14.98 -22.64
C GLY A 17 13.94 15.18 -21.15
N LEU A 18 14.91 14.92 -20.28
CA LEU A 18 14.79 15.05 -18.82
C LEU A 18 15.31 16.38 -18.26
N ASN A 19 15.59 17.36 -19.13
CA ASN A 19 16.18 18.62 -18.73
C ASN A 19 15.33 19.33 -17.65
N GLY A 20 15.98 19.73 -16.55
CA GLY A 20 15.34 20.38 -15.40
C GLY A 20 14.96 19.46 -14.25
N ARG A 21 15.14 18.14 -14.36
CA ARG A 21 15.07 17.24 -13.20
C ARG A 21 16.25 17.47 -12.25
N ARG A 22 15.96 17.48 -10.94
CA ARG A 22 16.99 17.65 -9.90
C ARG A 22 17.91 16.43 -9.74
N ASP A 23 17.40 15.25 -10.05
CA ASP A 23 18.05 13.95 -9.93
C ASP A 23 18.49 13.39 -11.30
N LEU A 24 18.67 14.28 -12.30
CA LEU A 24 18.98 13.89 -13.68
C LEU A 24 20.26 13.05 -13.76
N ASP A 25 21.35 13.53 -13.15
CA ASP A 25 22.66 12.89 -13.28
C ASP A 25 22.69 11.50 -12.63
N ASP A 26 22.07 11.37 -11.45
CA ASP A 26 21.95 10.09 -10.75
C ASP A 26 21.15 9.08 -11.59
N LEU A 27 20.04 9.51 -12.18
CA LEU A 27 19.20 8.66 -13.02
C LEU A 27 19.91 8.24 -14.31
N VAL A 28 20.62 9.16 -14.96
CA VAL A 28 21.39 8.85 -16.17
C VAL A 28 22.52 7.89 -15.85
N CYS A 29 23.21 8.06 -14.71
CA CYS A 29 24.22 7.13 -14.21
C CYS A 29 23.64 5.72 -13.99
N GLU A 30 22.48 5.62 -13.33
CA GLU A 30 21.80 4.33 -13.13
C GLU A 30 21.42 3.66 -14.46
N MET A 31 20.92 4.43 -15.43
CA MET A 31 20.61 3.90 -16.77
C MET A 31 21.87 3.50 -17.56
N GLU A 32 22.97 4.24 -17.42
CA GLU A 32 24.26 3.90 -18.00
C GLU A 32 24.77 2.55 -17.47
N ASP A 33 24.82 2.41 -16.15
CA ASP A 33 25.22 1.17 -15.48
C ASP A 33 24.36 -0.01 -15.95
N HIS A 34 23.05 0.20 -16.11
CA HIS A 34 22.11 -0.82 -16.56
C HIS A 34 22.35 -1.29 -17.99
N LEU A 35 22.53 -0.33 -18.91
CA LEU A 35 22.78 -0.60 -20.31
C LEU A 35 24.12 -1.32 -20.48
N TYR A 36 25.15 -0.90 -19.74
CA TYR A 36 26.46 -1.56 -19.77
C TYR A 36 26.41 -2.97 -19.20
N SER A 37 25.80 -3.16 -18.03
CA SER A 37 25.61 -4.49 -17.42
C SER A 37 24.87 -5.44 -18.38
N THR A 38 23.84 -4.94 -19.06
CA THR A 38 23.08 -5.71 -20.06
C THR A 38 23.94 -6.11 -21.27
N VAL A 39 24.75 -5.17 -21.79
CA VAL A 39 25.67 -5.44 -22.89
C VAL A 39 26.71 -6.48 -22.47
N GLU A 40 27.31 -6.35 -21.30
CA GLU A 40 28.27 -7.32 -20.76
C GLU A 40 27.65 -8.72 -20.60
N GLY A 41 26.43 -8.80 -20.08
CA GLY A 41 25.67 -10.06 -19.96
C GLY A 41 25.26 -10.68 -21.32
N LEU A 42 25.04 -9.88 -22.37
CA LEU A 42 24.81 -10.40 -23.72
C LEU A 42 26.11 -10.87 -24.39
N CYS A 43 27.21 -10.16 -24.15
CA CYS A 43 28.54 -10.53 -24.63
C CYS A 43 29.02 -11.85 -24.00
N SER A 44 28.81 -12.04 -22.69
CA SER A 44 29.17 -13.28 -22.00
C SER A 44 28.42 -14.51 -22.53
N ARG A 45 27.25 -14.31 -23.16
CA ARG A 45 26.45 -15.33 -23.86
C ARG A 45 26.82 -15.49 -25.34
N GLY A 46 27.92 -14.89 -25.78
CA GLY A 46 28.46 -15.05 -27.14
C GLY A 46 27.97 -14.03 -28.17
N SER A 47 27.25 -12.97 -27.76
CA SER A 47 26.91 -11.87 -28.67
C SER A 47 28.12 -10.99 -28.96
N THR A 48 28.27 -10.50 -30.19
CA THR A 48 29.26 -9.45 -30.50
C THR A 48 28.87 -8.13 -29.82
N PRO A 49 29.83 -7.28 -29.39
CA PRO A 49 29.53 -6.02 -28.71
C PRO A 49 28.51 -5.14 -29.43
N ALA A 50 28.66 -4.91 -30.74
CA ALA A 50 27.74 -4.10 -31.53
C ALA A 50 26.30 -4.66 -31.58
N LYS A 51 26.15 -5.99 -31.62
CA LYS A 51 24.83 -6.66 -31.56
C LYS A 51 24.25 -6.57 -30.16
N ALA A 52 25.08 -6.71 -29.12
CA ALA A 52 24.68 -6.60 -27.73
C ALA A 52 24.18 -5.18 -27.41
N GLU A 53 24.89 -4.13 -27.83
CA GLU A 53 24.45 -2.74 -27.71
C GLU A 53 23.07 -2.52 -28.33
N ARG A 54 22.89 -2.88 -29.62
CA ARG A 54 21.60 -2.72 -30.29
C ARG A 54 20.49 -3.49 -29.61
N THR A 55 20.76 -4.74 -29.21
CA THR A 55 19.77 -5.56 -28.51
C THR A 55 19.41 -4.96 -27.15
N ALA A 56 20.37 -4.38 -26.43
CA ALA A 56 20.13 -3.70 -25.16
C ALA A 56 19.23 -2.46 -25.36
N LEU A 57 19.55 -1.61 -26.34
CA LEU A 57 18.76 -0.41 -26.67
C LEU A 57 17.38 -0.75 -27.21
N GLU A 58 17.25 -1.75 -28.10
CA GLU A 58 15.96 -2.23 -28.61
C GLU A 58 15.05 -2.75 -27.48
N ARG A 59 15.64 -3.36 -26.45
CA ARG A 59 14.90 -3.80 -25.25
C ARG A 59 14.51 -2.64 -24.35
N PHE A 60 15.37 -1.65 -24.21
CA PHE A 60 15.11 -0.46 -23.41
C PHE A 60 14.01 0.42 -24.02
N GLY A 61 13.88 0.41 -25.34
CA GLY A 61 12.89 1.18 -26.08
C GLY A 61 13.40 2.57 -26.45
N ASP A 62 12.52 3.36 -27.05
CA ASP A 62 12.83 4.69 -27.57
C ASP A 62 13.22 5.68 -26.44
N PRO A 63 14.33 6.44 -26.58
CA PRO A 63 14.84 7.31 -25.51
C PRO A 63 13.88 8.44 -25.15
N ASP A 64 13.12 8.98 -26.10
CA ASP A 64 12.13 10.04 -25.83
C ASP A 64 10.95 9.50 -25.04
N THR A 65 10.52 8.27 -25.35
CA THR A 65 9.49 7.55 -24.61
C THR A 65 9.93 7.27 -23.18
N VAL A 66 11.15 6.76 -22.99
CA VAL A 66 11.73 6.50 -21.66
C VAL A 66 11.88 7.80 -20.87
N ALA A 67 12.43 8.85 -21.50
CA ALA A 67 12.54 10.17 -20.90
C ALA A 67 11.17 10.74 -20.51
N THR A 68 10.14 10.56 -21.32
CA THR A 68 8.77 11.00 -21.00
C THR A 68 8.20 10.25 -19.79
N VAL A 69 8.39 8.93 -19.73
CA VAL A 69 7.97 8.10 -18.59
C VAL A 69 8.66 8.56 -17.32
N TYR A 70 9.99 8.74 -17.35
CA TYR A 70 10.71 9.25 -16.20
C TYR A 70 10.32 10.68 -15.87
N ALA A 71 10.26 11.62 -16.82
CA ALA A 71 9.82 13.00 -16.59
C ALA A 71 8.44 13.08 -15.89
N SER A 72 7.54 12.16 -16.21
CA SER A 72 6.22 12.06 -15.56
C SER A 72 6.28 11.41 -14.16
N SER A 73 7.30 10.60 -13.87
CA SER A 73 7.57 10.05 -12.53
C SER A 73 8.24 11.09 -11.64
N LYS A 74 7.46 11.65 -10.70
CA LYS A 74 7.96 12.61 -9.70
C LYS A 74 9.00 12.02 -8.73
N HIS A 75 9.15 10.70 -8.66
CA HIS A 75 9.94 10.04 -7.61
C HIS A 75 10.87 8.98 -8.23
N GLY A 76 12.03 9.42 -8.74
CA GLY A 76 13.29 8.66 -8.89
C GLY A 76 13.27 7.22 -9.45
N GLY A 77 12.17 6.75 -10.03
CA GLY A 77 12.03 5.37 -10.47
C GLY A 77 10.72 5.16 -11.22
N VAL A 78 10.73 4.22 -12.17
CA VAL A 78 9.50 3.76 -12.81
C VAL A 78 8.85 2.77 -11.86
N ALA A 79 7.79 3.24 -11.26
CA ALA A 79 6.86 2.47 -10.47
C ALA A 79 6.23 1.40 -11.40
N MET A 80 6.77 0.16 -11.40
CA MET A 80 6.31 -0.92 -12.27
C MET A 80 5.30 -1.82 -11.55
N PRO A 81 4.15 -2.14 -12.16
CA PRO A 81 3.25 -3.16 -11.62
C PRO A 81 3.91 -4.54 -11.70
N THR A 82 3.99 -5.24 -10.58
CA THR A 82 4.49 -6.62 -10.48
C THR A 82 3.36 -7.57 -10.07
N ASP A 83 3.57 -8.88 -10.24
CA ASP A 83 2.66 -9.90 -9.72
C ASP A 83 2.38 -9.75 -8.22
N PHE A 84 3.39 -9.31 -7.45
CA PHE A 84 3.22 -9.03 -6.04
C PHE A 84 2.25 -7.86 -5.81
N THR A 85 2.40 -6.76 -6.52
CA THR A 85 1.48 -5.60 -6.39
C THR A 85 0.04 -5.96 -6.73
N ARG A 86 -0.16 -6.84 -7.72
CA ARG A 86 -1.48 -7.36 -8.09
C ARG A 86 -2.08 -8.25 -6.97
N ARG A 87 -1.27 -9.13 -6.38
CA ARG A 87 -1.68 -9.95 -5.22
C ARG A 87 -1.98 -9.08 -4.01
N ALA A 88 -1.19 -8.02 -3.77
CA ALA A 88 -1.45 -7.04 -2.73
C ALA A 88 -2.82 -6.36 -2.90
N GLY A 89 -3.24 -6.12 -4.15
CA GLY A 89 -4.61 -5.68 -4.44
C GLY A 89 -5.70 -6.68 -4.03
N THR A 90 -5.45 -7.99 -4.15
CA THR A 90 -6.35 -9.02 -3.61
C THR A 90 -6.38 -8.99 -2.09
N PHE A 91 -5.22 -8.86 -1.43
CA PHE A 91 -5.16 -8.72 0.03
C PHE A 91 -5.90 -7.47 0.53
N ALA A 92 -5.87 -6.36 -0.21
CA ALA A 92 -6.65 -5.17 0.12
C ALA A 92 -8.17 -5.47 0.10
N ILE A 93 -8.67 -6.17 -0.92
CA ILE A 93 -10.10 -6.54 -1.01
C ILE A 93 -10.49 -7.54 0.10
N VAL A 94 -9.63 -8.52 0.39
CA VAL A 94 -9.86 -9.47 1.50
C VAL A 94 -9.88 -8.73 2.83
N SER A 95 -8.93 -7.84 3.06
CA SER A 95 -8.89 -6.98 4.25
C SER A 95 -10.17 -6.17 4.40
N ALA A 96 -10.66 -5.54 3.32
CA ALA A 96 -11.92 -4.81 3.34
C ALA A 96 -13.11 -5.69 3.76
N GLY A 97 -13.20 -6.92 3.22
CA GLY A 97 -14.24 -7.87 3.61
C GLY A 97 -14.17 -8.27 5.08
N LEU A 98 -12.97 -8.54 5.60
CA LEU A 98 -12.76 -8.91 6.99
C LEU A 98 -13.06 -7.75 7.96
N LEU A 99 -12.65 -6.53 7.62
CA LEU A 99 -12.94 -5.34 8.43
C LEU A 99 -14.44 -5.00 8.41
N ALA A 100 -15.11 -5.14 7.26
CA ALA A 100 -16.55 -4.96 7.18
C ALA A 100 -17.31 -6.02 7.99
N LEU A 101 -16.87 -7.29 7.92
CA LEU A 101 -17.43 -8.38 8.71
C LEU A 101 -17.24 -8.14 10.21
N PHE A 102 -16.05 -7.69 10.64
CA PHE A 102 -15.78 -7.33 12.03
C PHE A 102 -16.65 -6.16 12.50
N GLY A 103 -16.76 -5.09 11.71
CA GLY A 103 -17.63 -3.95 12.04
C GLY A 103 -19.10 -4.36 12.17
N ALA A 104 -19.60 -5.22 11.27
CA ALA A 104 -20.94 -5.76 11.35
C ALA A 104 -21.14 -6.64 12.60
N TYR A 105 -20.17 -7.52 12.89
CA TYR A 105 -20.16 -8.30 14.13
C TYR A 105 -20.26 -7.41 15.36
N TRP A 106 -19.47 -6.34 15.43
CA TRP A 106 -19.45 -5.44 16.59
C TRP A 106 -20.79 -4.73 16.82
N ILE A 107 -21.46 -4.31 15.74
CA ILE A 107 -22.81 -3.75 15.80
C ILE A 107 -23.82 -4.79 16.32
N VAL A 108 -23.77 -6.02 15.81
CA VAL A 108 -24.66 -7.08 16.27
C VAL A 108 -24.38 -7.46 17.73
N TRP A 109 -23.11 -7.51 18.12
CA TRP A 109 -22.69 -7.89 19.47
C TRP A 109 -23.21 -6.90 20.51
N SER A 110 -22.93 -5.61 20.31
CA SER A 110 -23.29 -4.54 21.25
C SER A 110 -24.80 -4.34 21.41
N GLU A 111 -25.58 -4.50 20.34
CA GLU A 111 -27.02 -4.24 20.39
C GLU A 111 -27.84 -5.48 20.78
N PHE A 112 -27.38 -6.70 20.42
CA PHE A 112 -28.20 -7.91 20.57
C PHE A 112 -27.62 -8.97 21.50
N LEU A 113 -26.31 -9.18 21.51
CA LEU A 113 -25.72 -10.33 22.18
C LEU A 113 -25.37 -10.03 23.64
N ASP A 114 -24.94 -8.81 23.93
CA ASP A 114 -24.55 -8.38 25.28
C ASP A 114 -25.70 -8.54 26.30
N SER A 115 -26.95 -8.36 25.86
CA SER A 115 -28.13 -8.52 26.72
C SER A 115 -28.65 -9.96 26.86
N ARG A 116 -28.16 -10.90 26.03
CA ARG A 116 -28.77 -12.23 25.89
C ARG A 116 -27.82 -13.40 26.13
N PHE A 117 -26.52 -13.18 26.05
CA PHE A 117 -25.52 -14.22 26.20
C PHE A 117 -24.67 -13.95 27.42
N GLU A 118 -24.66 -14.91 28.35
CA GLU A 118 -23.63 -14.96 29.38
C GLU A 118 -22.26 -15.05 28.69
N TRP A 119 -21.28 -14.32 29.22
CA TRP A 119 -19.91 -14.30 28.69
C TRP A 119 -19.30 -15.71 28.60
N GLU A 120 -19.71 -16.59 29.51
CA GLU A 120 -19.30 -17.99 29.56
C GLU A 120 -19.86 -18.78 28.35
N GLY A 121 -19.00 -19.60 27.74
CA GLY A 121 -19.37 -20.45 26.61
C GLY A 121 -19.32 -19.74 25.25
N TRP A 122 -20.47 -19.61 24.59
CA TRP A 122 -20.54 -19.17 23.18
C TRP A 122 -20.09 -17.72 22.97
N GLY A 123 -20.33 -16.83 23.95
CA GLY A 123 -19.94 -15.42 23.87
C GLY A 123 -18.43 -15.25 23.73
N SER A 124 -17.66 -15.86 24.63
CA SER A 124 -16.18 -15.86 24.56
C SER A 124 -15.63 -16.42 23.25
N SER A 125 -16.24 -17.47 22.71
CA SER A 125 -15.81 -18.10 21.45
C SER A 125 -16.04 -17.18 20.25
N LEU A 126 -17.20 -16.52 20.18
CA LEU A 126 -17.50 -15.54 19.12
C LEU A 126 -16.58 -14.32 19.19
N TYR A 127 -16.29 -13.83 20.40
CA TYR A 127 -15.34 -12.74 20.61
C TYR A 127 -13.93 -13.11 20.11
N MET A 128 -13.46 -14.34 20.41
CA MET A 128 -12.17 -14.83 19.92
C MET A 128 -12.15 -14.92 18.39
N VAL A 129 -13.20 -15.47 17.77
CA VAL A 129 -13.33 -15.54 16.30
C VAL A 129 -13.31 -14.14 15.68
N ALA A 130 -14.07 -13.20 16.23
CA ALA A 130 -14.09 -11.82 15.75
C ALA A 130 -12.72 -11.14 15.89
N THR A 131 -12.01 -11.39 16.98
CA THR A 131 -10.63 -10.91 17.20
C THR A 131 -9.68 -11.47 16.13
N PHE A 132 -9.78 -12.76 15.80
CA PHE A 132 -8.98 -13.34 14.71
C PHE A 132 -9.34 -12.77 13.34
N VAL A 133 -10.62 -12.48 13.08
CA VAL A 133 -11.08 -11.81 11.84
C VAL A 133 -10.48 -10.42 11.73
N LEU A 134 -10.50 -9.63 12.82
CA LEU A 134 -9.88 -8.31 12.88
C LEU A 134 -8.37 -8.40 12.62
N MET A 135 -7.67 -9.30 13.31
CA MET A 135 -6.23 -9.51 13.16
C MET A 135 -5.86 -9.90 11.73
N ALA A 136 -6.61 -10.84 11.12
CA ALA A 136 -6.41 -11.24 9.73
C ALA A 136 -6.69 -10.08 8.76
N GLY A 137 -7.70 -9.26 9.03
CA GLY A 137 -7.99 -8.04 8.27
C GLY A 137 -6.83 -7.06 8.29
N PHE A 138 -6.25 -6.81 9.46
CA PHE A 138 -5.08 -5.95 9.64
C PHE A 138 -3.81 -6.53 8.99
N LEU A 139 -3.58 -7.84 9.12
CA LEU A 139 -2.45 -8.49 8.45
C LEU A 139 -2.54 -8.35 6.92
N CYS A 140 -3.72 -8.57 6.35
CA CYS A 140 -3.97 -8.37 4.92
C CYS A 140 -3.78 -6.89 4.51
N MET A 141 -4.21 -5.95 5.37
CA MET A 141 -3.98 -4.50 5.16
C MET A 141 -2.49 -4.16 5.15
N THR A 142 -1.70 -4.74 6.04
CA THR A 142 -0.24 -4.56 6.09
C THR A 142 0.42 -5.08 4.82
N VAL A 143 0.04 -6.28 4.35
CA VAL A 143 0.53 -6.83 3.08
C VAL A 143 0.14 -5.94 1.89
N ALA A 144 -1.11 -5.44 1.86
CA ALA A 144 -1.56 -4.50 0.85
C ALA A 144 -0.73 -3.21 0.84
N ALA A 145 -0.45 -2.65 2.02
CA ALA A 145 0.38 -1.45 2.16
C ALA A 145 1.82 -1.67 1.68
N VAL A 146 2.43 -2.83 1.98
CA VAL A 146 3.74 -3.19 1.43
C VAL A 146 3.71 -3.22 -0.10
N GLY A 147 2.67 -3.80 -0.70
CA GLY A 147 2.47 -3.79 -2.15
C GLY A 147 2.32 -2.38 -2.71
N ILE A 148 1.58 -1.50 -2.03
CA ILE A 148 1.44 -0.08 -2.42
C ILE A 148 2.80 0.62 -2.36
N ILE A 149 3.56 0.46 -1.28
CA ILE A 149 4.87 1.09 -1.09
C ILE A 149 5.85 0.63 -2.17
N GLN A 150 5.89 -0.67 -2.45
CA GLN A 150 6.72 -1.21 -3.53
C GLN A 150 6.25 -0.67 -4.88
N ARG A 151 4.93 -0.65 -5.12
CA ARG A 151 4.34 -0.14 -6.34
C ARG A 151 4.68 1.32 -6.60
N THR A 152 4.73 2.16 -5.57
CA THR A 152 5.08 3.59 -5.72
C THR A 152 6.58 3.86 -5.75
N GLY A 153 7.42 2.86 -5.48
CA GLY A 153 8.88 3.03 -5.40
C GLY A 153 9.34 4.04 -4.34
N THR A 154 8.48 4.37 -3.37
CA THR A 154 8.76 5.44 -2.41
C THR A 154 9.85 5.01 -1.43
N LYS A 155 10.92 5.81 -1.33
CA LYS A 155 12.03 5.62 -0.37
C LYS A 155 11.91 6.61 0.79
N GLY A 156 12.58 6.34 1.91
CA GLY A 156 12.69 7.23 3.07
C GLY A 156 11.88 6.81 4.29
N LEU A 157 11.67 7.74 5.23
CA LEU A 157 11.07 7.46 6.55
C LEU A 157 9.57 7.11 6.47
N LEU A 158 8.84 7.72 5.54
CA LEU A 158 7.37 7.59 5.48
C LEU A 158 6.90 6.14 5.25
N PRO A 159 7.47 5.35 4.30
CA PRO A 159 7.20 3.93 4.17
C PRO A 159 7.52 3.10 5.42
N ILE A 160 8.60 3.43 6.13
CA ILE A 160 9.01 2.74 7.36
C ILE A 160 7.97 2.97 8.45
N VAL A 161 7.55 4.23 8.64
CA VAL A 161 6.49 4.60 9.59
C VAL A 161 5.19 3.87 9.23
N ALA A 162 4.79 3.87 7.95
CA ALA A 162 3.60 3.16 7.51
C ALA A 162 3.64 1.67 7.89
N PHE A 163 4.75 0.98 7.57
CA PHE A 163 4.92 -0.44 7.86
C PHE A 163 4.94 -0.73 9.36
N VAL A 164 5.72 0.03 10.14
CA VAL A 164 5.85 -0.16 11.60
C VAL A 164 4.49 0.05 12.28
N PHE A 165 3.78 1.13 11.97
CA PHE A 165 2.50 1.43 12.60
C PHE A 165 1.37 0.48 12.18
N LEU A 166 1.35 0.00 10.93
CA LEU A 166 0.43 -1.06 10.51
C LEU A 166 0.73 -2.40 11.21
N GLY A 167 2.01 -2.74 11.36
CA GLY A 167 2.45 -3.92 12.10
C GLY A 167 2.08 -3.84 13.59
N LEU A 168 2.36 -2.71 14.24
CA LEU A 168 1.92 -2.44 15.62
C LEU A 168 0.40 -2.45 15.74
N GLY A 169 -0.32 -1.89 14.77
CA GLY A 169 -1.77 -1.96 14.69
C GLY A 169 -2.26 -3.40 14.66
N THR A 170 -1.64 -4.26 13.86
CA THR A 170 -1.95 -5.69 13.76
C THR A 170 -1.71 -6.40 15.09
N VAL A 171 -0.56 -6.20 15.74
CA VAL A 171 -0.28 -6.79 17.06
C VAL A 171 -1.24 -6.27 18.13
N SER A 172 -1.61 -4.99 18.08
CA SER A 172 -2.54 -4.38 19.03
C SER A 172 -3.95 -4.96 18.92
N THR A 173 -4.33 -5.60 17.81
CA THR A 173 -5.62 -6.30 17.70
C THR A 173 -5.76 -7.48 18.66
N LEU A 174 -4.65 -8.02 19.20
CA LEU A 174 -4.69 -9.01 20.29
C LEU A 174 -5.33 -8.44 21.57
N LEU A 175 -5.30 -7.12 21.72
CA LEU A 175 -6.01 -6.35 22.74
C LEU A 175 -7.25 -5.70 22.12
N ALA A 176 -8.09 -6.49 21.43
CA ALA A 176 -9.23 -5.97 20.66
C ALA A 176 -10.18 -5.07 21.50
N TRP A 177 -10.30 -5.35 22.80
CA TRP A 177 -11.03 -4.53 23.77
C TRP A 177 -10.48 -3.11 23.89
N PHE A 178 -9.18 -2.90 23.68
CA PHE A 178 -8.55 -1.58 23.70
C PHE A 178 -8.63 -0.90 22.33
N VAL A 179 -9.86 -0.54 21.94
CA VAL A 179 -10.22 0.02 20.62
C VAL A 179 -9.32 1.18 20.19
N GLY A 180 -9.00 2.08 21.13
CA GLY A 180 -8.13 3.22 20.88
C GLY A 180 -6.74 2.83 20.35
N ALA A 181 -6.14 1.75 20.87
CA ALA A 181 -4.77 1.36 20.53
C ALA A 181 -4.65 0.90 19.07
N TRP A 182 -5.46 -0.07 18.65
CA TRP A 182 -5.37 -0.61 17.29
C TRP A 182 -5.90 0.37 16.23
N MET A 183 -6.91 1.20 16.53
CA MET A 183 -7.38 2.24 15.62
C MET A 183 -6.35 3.35 15.43
N LEU A 184 -5.68 3.79 16.50
CA LEU A 184 -4.65 4.81 16.41
C LEU A 184 -3.44 4.31 15.63
N MET A 185 -2.89 3.15 16.00
CA MET A 185 -1.71 2.61 15.35
C MET A 185 -1.99 2.24 13.89
N GLY A 186 -3.08 1.50 13.63
CA GLY A 186 -3.52 1.18 12.28
C GLY A 186 -3.84 2.41 11.44
N GLY A 187 -4.48 3.42 12.05
CA GLY A 187 -4.84 4.67 11.40
C GLY A 187 -3.65 5.50 10.97
N ILE A 188 -2.61 5.62 11.82
CA ILE A 188 -1.36 6.29 11.44
C ILE A 188 -0.72 5.56 10.25
N GLY A 189 -0.62 4.23 10.33
CA GLY A 189 -0.04 3.43 9.26
C GLY A 189 -0.80 3.52 7.93
N ALA A 190 -2.13 3.46 7.97
CA ALA A 190 -3.01 3.63 6.82
C ALA A 190 -2.92 5.06 6.24
N LEU A 191 -2.88 6.09 7.09
CA LEU A 191 -2.73 7.49 6.68
C LEU A 191 -1.40 7.73 5.97
N CYS A 192 -0.28 7.21 6.51
CA CYS A 192 1.02 7.31 5.84
C CYS A 192 1.00 6.62 4.48
N THR A 193 0.39 5.44 4.38
CA THR A 193 0.25 4.71 3.10
C THR A 193 -0.62 5.48 2.10
N SER A 194 -1.71 6.11 2.57
CA SER A 194 -2.56 6.98 1.77
C SER A 194 -1.81 8.22 1.26
N ILE A 195 -1.01 8.87 2.10
CA ILE A 195 -0.16 10.01 1.69
C ILE A 195 0.82 9.58 0.59
N ILE A 196 1.40 8.37 0.69
CA ILE A 196 2.28 7.81 -0.34
C ILE A 196 1.53 7.66 -1.68
N LEU A 197 0.32 7.07 -1.65
CA LEU A 197 -0.56 6.95 -2.82
C LEU A 197 -0.93 8.31 -3.44
N LEU A 198 -1.30 9.27 -2.59
CA LEU A 198 -1.70 10.60 -3.05
C LEU A 198 -0.52 11.37 -3.67
N ARG A 199 0.68 11.23 -3.11
CA ARG A 199 1.90 11.87 -3.64
C ARG A 199 2.37 11.25 -4.94
N SER A 200 2.20 9.94 -5.13
CA SER A 200 2.53 9.28 -6.38
C SER A 200 1.57 9.64 -7.51
N GLY A 201 0.39 10.19 -7.19
CA GLY A 201 -0.63 10.51 -8.19
C GLY A 201 -1.25 9.26 -8.82
N LEU A 202 -1.09 8.10 -8.18
CA LEU A 202 -1.59 6.82 -8.67
C LEU A 202 -2.94 6.48 -8.04
N GLY A 203 -3.82 5.87 -8.85
CA GLY A 203 -5.13 5.43 -8.41
C GLY A 203 -6.12 6.56 -8.12
N SER A 204 -7.16 6.25 -7.35
CA SER A 204 -8.24 7.19 -7.05
C SER A 204 -8.01 7.93 -5.73
N THR A 205 -7.95 9.25 -5.79
CA THR A 205 -7.83 10.15 -4.62
C THR A 205 -8.87 9.86 -3.55
N ALA A 206 -10.13 9.67 -3.94
CA ALA A 206 -11.23 9.40 -3.00
C ALA A 206 -11.00 8.11 -2.21
N HIS A 207 -10.60 7.03 -2.89
CA HIS A 207 -10.36 5.74 -2.23
C HIS A 207 -9.12 5.77 -1.36
N ALA A 208 -8.06 6.47 -1.78
CA ALA A 208 -6.88 6.69 -0.94
C ALA A 208 -7.25 7.46 0.33
N LEU A 209 -8.04 8.54 0.23
CA LEU A 209 -8.50 9.31 1.39
C LEU A 209 -9.37 8.48 2.33
N LEU A 210 -10.34 7.71 1.81
CA LEU A 210 -11.18 6.83 2.62
C LEU A 210 -10.36 5.77 3.35
N PHE A 211 -9.37 5.18 2.69
CA PHE A 211 -8.45 4.22 3.31
C PHE A 211 -7.61 4.87 4.43
N GLY A 212 -7.02 6.04 4.16
CA GLY A 212 -6.14 6.71 5.13
C GLY A 212 -6.86 7.36 6.31
N LEU A 213 -8.07 7.89 6.08
CA LEU A 213 -8.84 8.63 7.08
C LEU A 213 -9.89 7.78 7.79
N GLY A 214 -10.20 6.57 7.31
CA GLY A 214 -11.24 5.73 7.89
C GLY A 214 -11.02 5.46 9.38
N LEU A 215 -9.95 4.76 9.75
CA LEU A 215 -9.65 4.45 11.16
C LEU A 215 -9.48 5.72 12.04
N PRO A 216 -8.76 6.79 11.62
CA PRO A 216 -8.73 8.04 12.38
C PRO A 216 -10.11 8.66 12.60
N THR A 217 -10.98 8.67 11.59
CA THR A 217 -12.35 9.20 11.69
C THR A 217 -13.17 8.38 12.67
N GLY A 218 -13.06 7.05 12.61
CA GLY A 218 -13.72 6.15 13.57
C GLY A 218 -13.24 6.39 15.01
N LEU A 219 -11.93 6.57 15.22
CA LEU A 219 -11.36 6.87 16.54
C LEU A 219 -11.87 8.21 17.10
N VAL A 220 -11.86 9.27 16.27
CA VAL A 220 -12.39 10.58 16.65
C VAL A 220 -13.89 10.49 16.97
N THR A 221 -14.65 9.73 16.18
CA THR A 221 -16.09 9.50 16.42
C THR A 221 -16.34 8.80 17.75
N PHE A 222 -15.59 7.73 18.03
CA PHE A 222 -15.63 7.02 19.33
C PHE A 222 -15.35 7.97 20.50
N VAL A 223 -14.24 8.73 20.44
CA VAL A 223 -13.85 9.64 21.52
C VAL A 223 -14.88 10.75 21.70
N ALA A 224 -15.37 11.35 20.61
CA ALA A 224 -16.37 12.41 20.67
C ALA A 224 -17.68 11.92 21.32
N PHE A 225 -18.15 10.73 20.96
CA PHE A 225 -19.38 10.16 21.53
C PHE A 225 -19.20 9.71 22.98
N ARG A 226 -18.01 9.21 23.33
CA ARG A 226 -17.67 8.91 24.73
C ARG A 226 -17.65 10.16 25.59
N VAL A 227 -17.04 11.26 25.12
CA VAL A 227 -17.00 12.56 25.83
C VAL A 227 -18.39 13.19 25.95
N ALA A 228 -19.25 12.97 24.95
CA ALA A 228 -20.64 13.42 24.97
C ALA A 228 -21.57 12.52 25.81
N GLU A 229 -21.03 11.48 26.47
CA GLU A 229 -21.80 10.50 27.25
C GLU A 229 -22.93 9.86 26.43
N PHE A 230 -22.66 9.59 25.15
CA PHE A 230 -23.67 9.09 24.22
C PHE A 230 -23.89 7.58 24.37
N GLY A 231 -25.08 7.21 24.83
CA GLY A 231 -25.54 5.83 24.96
C GLY A 231 -25.73 5.40 26.41
N ARG A 232 -26.00 4.11 26.61
CA ARG A 232 -26.12 3.53 27.95
C ARG A 232 -24.72 3.28 28.52
N VAL A 233 -24.55 3.56 29.81
CA VAL A 233 -23.35 3.20 30.57
C VAL A 233 -23.41 1.71 30.93
N ASP A 234 -22.34 0.97 30.65
CA ASP A 234 -22.20 -0.43 31.05
C ASP A 234 -21.69 -0.58 32.50
N GLU A 235 -21.50 -1.82 32.96
CA GLU A 235 -21.00 -2.09 34.32
C GLU A 235 -19.55 -1.61 34.57
N TRP A 236 -18.80 -1.31 33.50
CA TRP A 236 -17.43 -0.84 33.53
C TRP A 236 -17.32 0.70 33.44
N GLY A 237 -18.45 1.39 33.33
CA GLY A 237 -18.49 2.84 33.16
C GLY A 237 -18.19 3.30 31.72
N ASP A 238 -18.24 2.38 30.75
CA ASP A 238 -18.01 2.66 29.34
C ASP A 238 -19.34 2.88 28.58
N TYR A 239 -19.23 3.37 27.35
CA TYR A 239 -20.35 3.66 26.45
C TYR A 239 -20.29 2.75 25.21
N PRO A 240 -20.87 1.52 25.25
CA PRO A 240 -20.79 0.56 24.15
C PRO A 240 -21.31 1.10 22.81
N THR A 241 -22.34 1.94 22.83
CA THR A 241 -22.88 2.59 21.63
C THR A 241 -21.85 3.52 20.97
N ALA A 242 -21.11 4.30 21.76
CA ALA A 242 -20.04 5.16 21.25
C ALA A 242 -18.94 4.34 20.57
N THR A 243 -18.52 3.25 21.21
CA THR A 243 -17.53 2.31 20.66
C THR A 243 -18.02 1.70 19.34
N THR A 244 -19.27 1.26 19.31
CA THR A 244 -19.88 0.62 18.15
C THR A 244 -19.96 1.53 16.94
N ILE A 245 -20.39 2.77 17.14
CA ILE A 245 -20.47 3.75 16.06
C ILE A 245 -19.07 4.09 15.55
N GLY A 246 -18.11 4.33 16.46
CA GLY A 246 -16.73 4.63 16.07
C GLY A 246 -16.07 3.49 15.27
N VAL A 247 -16.16 2.26 15.76
CA VAL A 247 -15.66 1.06 15.07
C VAL A 247 -16.36 0.88 13.72
N GLY A 248 -17.69 0.97 13.69
CA GLY A 248 -18.48 0.83 12.47
C GLY A 248 -18.09 1.83 11.39
N VAL A 249 -18.02 3.12 11.73
CA VAL A 249 -17.59 4.20 10.81
C VAL A 249 -16.17 3.95 10.31
N GLY A 250 -15.24 3.64 11.23
CA GLY A 250 -13.84 3.45 10.88
C GLY A 250 -13.60 2.25 9.97
N CYS A 251 -14.18 1.10 10.30
CA CYS A 251 -14.10 -0.12 9.51
C CYS A 251 -14.77 0.05 8.14
N PHE A 252 -15.96 0.67 8.09
CA PHE A 252 -16.69 0.88 6.82
C PHE A 252 -15.91 1.77 5.85
N MET A 253 -15.46 2.95 6.30
CA MET A 253 -14.70 3.87 5.44
C MET A 253 -13.40 3.24 4.94
N THR A 254 -12.66 2.59 5.85
CA THR A 254 -11.39 1.92 5.51
C THR A 254 -11.64 0.79 4.51
N ALA A 255 -12.69 -0.01 4.70
CA ALA A 255 -13.06 -1.10 3.79
C ALA A 255 -13.41 -0.57 2.38
N VAL A 256 -14.21 0.49 2.27
CA VAL A 256 -14.53 1.10 0.97
C VAL A 256 -13.27 1.61 0.28
N GLY A 257 -12.38 2.29 1.02
CA GLY A 257 -11.09 2.73 0.49
C GLY A 257 -10.22 1.57 -0.02
N LEU A 258 -10.10 0.50 0.77
CA LEU A 258 -9.34 -0.70 0.42
C LEU A 258 -9.91 -1.45 -0.79
N VAL A 259 -11.24 -1.49 -0.97
CA VAL A 259 -11.86 -2.07 -2.19
C VAL A 259 -11.42 -1.30 -3.42
N GLY A 260 -11.45 0.03 -3.39
CA GLY A 260 -11.05 0.86 -4.52
C GLY A 260 -9.57 0.74 -4.84
N VAL A 261 -8.71 0.84 -3.82
CA VAL A 261 -7.26 0.68 -3.97
C VAL A 261 -6.92 -0.74 -4.46
N GLY A 262 -7.58 -1.76 -3.91
CA GLY A 262 -7.37 -3.15 -4.31
C GLY A 262 -7.81 -3.46 -5.74
N ARG A 263 -8.95 -2.89 -6.18
CA ARG A 263 -9.39 -3.00 -7.59
C ARG A 263 -8.41 -2.32 -8.54
N TRP A 264 -7.91 -1.14 -8.18
CA TRP A 264 -6.89 -0.44 -8.96
C TRP A 264 -5.63 -1.29 -9.12
N LEU A 265 -5.01 -1.75 -8.01
CA LEU A 265 -3.82 -2.60 -8.05
C LEU A 265 -4.02 -3.90 -8.85
N ARG A 266 -5.23 -4.49 -8.81
CA ARG A 266 -5.53 -5.72 -9.54
C ARG A 266 -5.74 -5.54 -11.04
N SER A 267 -6.12 -4.32 -11.45
CA SER A 267 -6.43 -3.97 -12.84
C SER A 267 -5.19 -3.66 -13.68
N GLU A 268 -4.04 -3.45 -13.03
CA GLU A 268 -2.78 -3.25 -13.74
C GLU A 268 -2.27 -4.58 -14.30
N ASP A 269 -1.82 -4.55 -15.55
CA ASP A 269 -1.14 -5.68 -16.17
C ASP A 269 0.27 -5.79 -15.59
N PRO A 270 0.61 -6.90 -14.91
CA PRO A 270 1.91 -7.04 -14.29
C PRO A 270 2.98 -7.17 -15.38
N ILE A 271 4.08 -6.45 -15.19
CA ILE A 271 5.28 -6.62 -16.00
C ILE A 271 6.10 -7.72 -15.34
N ASP A 272 6.18 -8.86 -16.01
CA ASP A 272 6.97 -10.00 -15.56
C ASP A 272 8.45 -9.63 -15.72
N ILE A 273 9.13 -9.29 -14.62
CA ILE A 273 10.56 -8.89 -14.63
C ILE A 273 11.46 -10.07 -15.05
N GLU A 274 11.00 -11.31 -14.86
CA GLU A 274 11.77 -12.51 -15.21
C GLU A 274 11.62 -12.86 -16.69
N ARG A 275 10.46 -12.58 -17.30
CA ARG A 275 10.19 -12.86 -18.73
C ARG A 275 10.37 -11.67 -19.65
N THR A 276 10.07 -10.47 -19.16
CA THR A 276 10.48 -9.22 -19.79
C THR A 276 11.86 -9.00 -19.23
N PRO A 277 12.96 -9.15 -20.00
CA PRO A 277 14.29 -8.90 -19.51
C PRO A 277 14.40 -7.43 -19.07
N ILE A 278 14.00 -7.23 -17.82
CA ILE A 278 14.64 -6.47 -16.78
C ILE A 278 16.13 -6.40 -17.04
N ALA A 279 16.62 -5.54 -17.94
CA ALA A 279 18.03 -5.16 -17.87
C ALA A 279 18.32 -4.94 -16.37
N ALA A 280 19.34 -5.59 -15.81
CA ALA A 280 19.68 -5.57 -14.39
C ALA A 280 21.04 -4.89 -14.24
#